data_AF-A0A1Q3D032-F1
#
_entry.id   AF-A0A1Q3D032-F1
#
_cell.length_a   1.000
_cell.length_b   1.000
_cell.length_c   1.000
_cell.angle_alpha   90.00
_cell.angle_beta   90.00
_cell.angle_gamma   90.00
#
_symmetry.space_group_name_H-M   'P 1'
#
loop_
_entity.id
_entity.type
_entity.pdbx_description
1 polymer ?
#
loop_
_entity_poly.entity_id
_entity_poly.type
_entity_poly.pdbx_seq_one_letter_code
_entity_poly.pdbx_strand_id
1 'polypeptide(L)'
;MHYSNSAKIPYINQEFDSFDDAYNFYNLYALKKGFGTRKSSSNKSAVTRDVIFKRFVCDKEGFKKQDERDNVRHRCNTREGCMALMEVRMKKHGKWIATKFVEEHSHDLDTPRRAWKHRSHNVSHKNPVAMNLMDQFHSCEMGLSKIVKAINATSGSTSITA
;
A
#
# COMPACT_ATOMS: atom_id res chain seq x y z
N MET A 1 -9.87 16.81 -21.75
CA MET A 1 -10.70 15.72 -21.19
C MET A 1 -10.71 15.86 -19.68
N HIS A 2 -11.81 16.36 -19.11
CA HIS A 2 -11.96 16.46 -17.66
C HIS A 2 -12.26 15.06 -17.11
N TYR A 3 -11.24 14.34 -16.67
CA TYR A 3 -11.46 13.17 -15.82
C TYR A 3 -12.08 13.66 -14.52
N SER A 4 -13.34 13.30 -14.29
CA SER A 4 -13.99 13.45 -13.00
C SER A 4 -13.18 12.69 -11.95
N ASN A 5 -12.29 13.41 -11.26
CA ASN A 5 -11.32 12.92 -10.30
C ASN A 5 -11.98 12.60 -8.94
N SER A 6 -13.19 12.04 -8.96
CA SER A 6 -13.90 11.67 -7.75
C SER A 6 -13.40 10.30 -7.28
N ALA A 7 -12.89 10.24 -6.06
CA ALA A 7 -12.61 8.98 -5.39
C ALA A 7 -13.93 8.34 -4.97
N LYS A 8 -14.12 7.05 -5.28
CA LYS A 8 -15.27 6.32 -4.74
C LYS A 8 -15.04 6.17 -3.24
N ILE A 9 -15.92 6.79 -2.44
CA ILE A 9 -15.82 6.80 -0.98
C ILE A 9 -16.37 5.45 -0.46
N PRO A 10 -15.63 4.75 0.43
CA PRO A 10 -16.16 3.57 1.11
C PRO A 10 -17.41 3.88 1.93
N TYR A 11 -18.37 2.96 1.94
CA TYR A 11 -19.55 3.07 2.80
C TYR A 11 -19.81 1.77 3.57
N ILE A 12 -20.49 1.90 4.70
CA ILE A 12 -20.82 0.75 5.56
C ILE A 12 -21.78 -0.19 4.81
N ASN A 13 -21.57 -1.49 4.97
CA ASN A 13 -22.25 -2.58 4.26
C ASN A 13 -21.95 -2.68 2.77
N GLN A 14 -20.95 -1.94 2.26
CA GLN A 14 -20.43 -2.19 0.91
C GLN A 14 -19.88 -3.62 0.82
N GLU A 15 -20.34 -4.37 -0.18
CA GLU A 15 -19.94 -5.77 -0.40
C GLU A 15 -18.81 -5.88 -1.42
N PHE A 16 -17.96 -6.89 -1.23
CA PHE A 16 -16.86 -7.25 -2.10
C PHE A 16 -16.84 -8.77 -2.27
N ASP A 17 -16.50 -9.23 -3.47
CA ASP A 17 -16.45 -10.67 -3.77
C ASP A 17 -15.24 -11.35 -3.13
N SER A 18 -14.15 -10.62 -2.91
CA SER A 18 -12.96 -11.12 -2.24
C SER A 18 -12.34 -10.12 -1.25
N PHE A 19 -11.44 -10.63 -0.41
CA PHE A 19 -10.61 -9.81 0.46
C PHE A 19 -9.72 -8.84 -0.31
N ASP A 20 -9.17 -9.29 -1.44
CA ASP A 20 -8.29 -8.47 -2.26
C ASP A 20 -9.05 -7.37 -3.00
N ASP A 21 -10.30 -7.60 -3.40
CA ASP A 21 -11.17 -6.55 -3.96
C ASP A 21 -11.42 -5.45 -2.94
N ALA A 22 -11.72 -5.82 -1.69
CA ALA A 22 -11.90 -4.85 -0.62
C ALA A 22 -10.61 -4.05 -0.33
N TYR A 23 -9.45 -4.73 -0.34
CA TYR A 23 -8.17 -4.06 -0.18
C TYR A 23 -7.86 -3.12 -1.34
N ASN A 24 -8.02 -3.57 -2.58
CA ASN A 24 -7.75 -2.80 -3.79
C ASN A 24 -8.66 -1.58 -3.88
N PHE A 25 -9.93 -1.73 -3.52
CA PHE A 25 -10.87 -0.61 -3.45
C PHE A 25 -10.39 0.47 -2.47
N TYR A 26 -10.01 0.09 -1.25
CA TYR A 26 -9.51 1.05 -0.26
C TYR A 26 -8.14 1.62 -0.61
N ASN A 27 -7.27 0.83 -1.24
CA ASN A 27 -5.97 1.30 -1.72
C ASN A 27 -6.14 2.34 -2.83
N LEU A 28 -7.06 2.13 -3.77
CA LEU A 28 -7.38 3.12 -4.80
C LEU A 28 -8.01 4.38 -4.22
N TYR A 29 -8.90 4.25 -3.24
CA TYR A 29 -9.41 5.38 -2.47
C TYR A 29 -8.27 6.18 -1.81
N ALA A 30 -7.36 5.48 -1.12
CA ALA A 30 -6.22 6.09 -0.45
C ALA A 30 -5.29 6.82 -1.44
N LEU A 31 -5.01 6.22 -2.59
CA LEU A 31 -4.22 6.83 -3.67
C LEU A 31 -4.82 8.15 -4.14
N LYS A 32 -6.14 8.17 -4.40
CA LYS A 32 -6.84 9.36 -4.88
C LYS A 32 -6.95 10.43 -3.80
N LYS A 33 -7.13 10.04 -2.54
CA LYS A 33 -7.23 10.95 -1.40
C LYS A 33 -5.88 11.50 -0.94
N GLY A 34 -4.78 10.81 -1.21
CA GLY A 34 -3.46 11.31 -0.88
C GLY A 34 -2.75 10.63 0.28
N PHE A 35 -3.00 9.34 0.53
CA PHE A 35 -2.31 8.62 1.59
C PHE A 35 -1.95 7.18 1.20
N GLY A 36 -1.04 6.58 1.96
CA GLY A 36 -0.72 5.16 1.87
C GLY A 36 -1.62 4.34 2.79
N THR A 37 -1.86 3.07 2.46
CA THR A 37 -2.62 2.17 3.35
C THR A 37 -1.79 0.97 3.81
N ARG A 38 -2.11 0.42 4.98
CA ARG A 38 -1.49 -0.79 5.54
C ARG A 38 -2.55 -1.80 5.93
N LYS A 39 -2.27 -3.09 5.70
CA LYS A 39 -3.04 -4.20 6.28
C LYS A 39 -2.63 -4.33 7.76
N SER A 40 -3.51 -3.94 8.68
CA SER A 40 -3.28 -3.96 10.13
C SER A 40 -3.91 -5.23 10.75
N SER A 41 -4.43 -5.14 11.98
CA SER A 41 -5.04 -6.22 12.76
C SER A 41 -5.95 -7.12 11.93
N SER A 42 -5.86 -8.43 12.19
CA SER A 42 -6.74 -9.46 11.64
C SER A 42 -7.24 -10.35 12.76
N ASN A 43 -8.49 -10.81 12.64
CA ASN A 43 -8.96 -11.96 13.41
C ASN A 43 -9.19 -13.13 12.47
N LYS A 44 -8.97 -14.33 13.01
CA LYS A 44 -9.21 -15.60 12.32
C LYS A 44 -10.35 -16.34 12.99
N SER A 45 -11.09 -17.13 12.21
CA SER A 45 -12.06 -18.09 12.71
C SER A 45 -11.38 -19.05 13.68
N ALA A 46 -11.96 -19.28 14.85
CA ALA A 46 -11.43 -20.25 15.80
C ALA A 46 -11.49 -21.69 15.25
N VAL A 47 -12.46 -21.95 14.38
CA VAL A 47 -12.72 -23.29 13.82
C VAL A 47 -11.92 -23.51 12.54
N THR A 48 -12.08 -22.64 11.55
CA THR A 48 -11.49 -22.83 10.22
C THR A 48 -10.11 -22.19 10.05
N ARG A 49 -9.69 -21.34 11.00
CA ARG A 49 -8.48 -20.50 10.93
C ARG A 49 -8.42 -19.52 9.76
N ASP A 50 -9.47 -19.41 8.97
CA ASP A 50 -9.59 -18.39 7.91
C ASP A 50 -9.64 -17.00 8.50
N VAL A 51 -9.10 -16.01 7.79
CA VAL A 51 -9.23 -14.61 8.19
C VAL A 51 -10.69 -14.20 8.02
N ILE A 52 -11.33 -13.80 9.11
CA ILE A 52 -12.75 -13.37 9.15
C ILE A 52 -12.90 -11.86 9.29
N PHE A 53 -11.83 -11.18 9.66
CA PHE A 53 -11.80 -9.74 9.88
C PHE A 53 -10.43 -9.19 9.52
N LYS A 54 -10.41 -8.01 8.90
CA LYS A 54 -9.18 -7.24 8.68
C LYS A 54 -9.46 -5.75 8.79
N ARG A 55 -8.47 -5.02 9.30
CA ARG A 55 -8.42 -3.56 9.26
C ARG A 55 -7.40 -3.07 8.23
N PHE A 56 -7.82 -2.16 7.37
CA PHE A 56 -6.96 -1.36 6.51
C PHE A 56 -6.84 0.04 7.11
N VAL A 57 -5.62 0.51 7.34
CA VAL A 57 -5.36 1.77 8.06
C VAL A 57 -4.49 2.70 7.24
N CYS A 58 -4.52 3.99 7.53
CA CYS A 58 -3.54 4.94 7.03
C CYS A 58 -2.09 4.48 7.36
N ASP A 59 -1.13 4.76 6.48
CA ASP A 59 0.28 4.46 6.70
C ASP A 59 0.85 5.18 7.92
N LYS A 60 0.28 6.33 8.28
CA LYS A 60 0.58 7.11 9.49
C LYS A 60 -0.22 6.71 10.74
N GLU A 61 -1.01 5.63 10.68
CA GLU A 61 -1.84 5.18 11.82
C GLU A 61 -1.03 4.73 13.06
N GLY A 62 -1.57 5.07 14.22
CA GLY A 62 -1.06 4.68 15.55
C GLY A 62 0.27 5.34 15.90
N PHE A 63 0.92 4.84 16.95
CA PHE A 63 2.26 5.26 17.36
C PHE A 63 3.18 4.04 17.40
N LYS A 64 4.46 4.21 17.02
CA LYS A 64 5.44 3.15 17.19
C LYS A 64 5.77 3.06 18.68
N LYS A 65 5.71 1.86 19.27
CA LYS A 65 6.26 1.65 20.62
C LYS A 65 7.76 1.91 20.57
N GLN A 66 8.27 2.67 21.54
CA GLN A 66 9.69 2.89 21.69
C GLN A 66 10.27 1.58 22.24
N ASP A 67 10.91 0.80 21.38
CA ASP A 67 11.73 -0.33 21.86
C ASP A 67 13.02 0.26 22.42
N GLU A 68 13.25 0.10 23.73
CA GLU A 68 14.46 0.57 24.43
C GLU A 68 15.70 -0.26 24.08
N ARG A 69 15.52 -1.36 23.36
CA ARG A 69 16.58 -2.19 22.80
C ARG A 69 16.52 -1.96 21.30
N ASP A 70 17.47 -1.24 20.71
CA ASP A 70 18.03 -1.59 19.39
C ASP A 70 18.97 -0.53 18.84
N ASN A 71 20.25 -0.92 18.75
CA ASN A 71 21.30 -0.25 17.98
C ASN A 71 21.19 -0.51 16.46
N VAL A 72 19.99 -0.84 15.95
CA VAL A 72 19.74 -1.10 14.52
C VAL A 72 19.18 0.18 13.90
N ARG A 73 19.70 0.60 12.73
CA ARG A 73 19.14 1.71 11.94
C ARG A 73 17.67 1.43 11.59
N HIS A 74 16.76 1.81 12.47
CA HIS A 74 15.33 1.74 12.17
C HIS A 74 15.00 2.79 11.10
N ARG A 75 14.14 2.40 10.14
CA ARG A 75 13.47 3.37 9.27
C ARG A 75 12.82 4.45 10.14
N CYS A 76 12.90 5.70 9.67
CA CYS A 76 12.20 6.84 10.27
C CYS A 76 10.75 6.44 10.56
N ASN A 77 10.30 6.72 11.79
CA ASN A 77 8.94 6.43 12.19
C ASN A 77 8.00 7.39 11.45
N THR A 78 7.14 6.84 10.58
CA THR A 78 6.14 7.61 9.85
C THR A 78 4.78 7.62 10.55
N ARG A 79 4.63 7.03 11.75
CA ARG A 79 3.35 6.93 12.46
C ARG A 79 3.13 8.14 13.36
N GLU A 80 2.01 8.83 13.15
CA GLU A 80 1.64 10.12 13.76
C GLU A 80 0.31 10.05 14.53
N GLY A 81 -0.22 8.86 14.78
CA GLY A 81 -1.48 8.69 15.52
C GLY A 81 -2.74 8.77 14.67
N CYS A 82 -2.63 8.69 13.34
CA CYS A 82 -3.80 8.77 12.47
C CYS A 82 -4.83 7.68 12.77
N MET A 83 -6.11 8.00 12.68
CA MET A 83 -7.21 7.08 12.98
C MET A 83 -7.99 6.64 11.72
N ALA A 84 -7.67 7.20 10.55
CA ALA A 84 -8.31 6.87 9.30
C ALA A 84 -8.16 5.37 8.97
N LEU A 85 -9.30 4.70 8.75
CA LEU A 85 -9.34 3.25 8.56
C LEU A 85 -10.59 2.78 7.81
N MET A 86 -10.50 1.58 7.26
CA MET A 86 -11.64 0.78 6.82
C MET A 86 -11.51 -0.63 7.43
N GLU A 87 -12.58 -1.13 8.02
CA GLU A 87 -12.68 -2.50 8.52
C GLU A 87 -13.56 -3.33 7.63
N VAL A 88 -13.13 -4.57 7.38
CA VAL A 88 -13.89 -5.54 6.62
C VAL A 88 -14.08 -6.84 7.38
N ARG A 89 -15.25 -7.46 7.21
CA ARG A 89 -15.61 -8.77 7.77
C ARG A 89 -16.07 -9.72 6.68
N MET A 90 -15.74 -10.99 6.84
CA MET A 90 -16.25 -12.05 5.97
C MET A 90 -17.68 -12.41 6.38
N LYS A 91 -18.60 -12.41 5.41
CA LYS A 91 -19.97 -12.91 5.51
C LYS A 91 -20.01 -14.41 5.22
N LYS A 92 -21.20 -15.01 5.38
CA LYS A 92 -21.51 -16.34 4.84
C LYS A 92 -21.27 -16.33 3.31
N HIS A 93 -20.80 -17.44 2.76
CA HIS A 93 -20.46 -17.61 1.33
C HIS A 93 -19.19 -16.87 0.84
N GLY A 94 -18.28 -16.46 1.73
CA GLY A 94 -16.95 -15.96 1.34
C GLY A 94 -16.91 -14.50 0.87
N LYS A 95 -18.06 -13.82 0.80
CA LYS A 95 -18.15 -12.38 0.53
C LYS A 95 -17.60 -11.56 1.69
N TRP A 96 -17.10 -10.37 1.39
CA TRP A 96 -16.58 -9.42 2.37
C TRP A 96 -17.44 -8.17 2.44
N ILE A 97 -17.60 -7.60 3.64
CA ILE A 97 -18.34 -6.36 3.85
C ILE A 97 -17.52 -5.33 4.61
N ALA A 98 -17.65 -4.07 4.23
CA ALA A 98 -17.15 -2.95 5.03
C ALA A 98 -18.04 -2.74 6.27
N THR A 99 -17.48 -2.89 7.47
CA THR A 99 -18.23 -2.74 8.74
C THR A 99 -17.96 -1.44 9.45
N LYS A 100 -16.81 -0.81 9.18
CA LYS A 100 -16.43 0.48 9.77
C LYS A 100 -15.61 1.26 8.77
N PHE A 101 -15.85 2.56 8.69
CA PHE A 101 -15.05 3.48 7.91
C PHE A 101 -14.86 4.77 8.70
N VAL A 102 -13.62 5.24 8.77
CA VAL A 102 -13.23 6.52 9.38
C VAL A 102 -12.44 7.26 8.32
N GLU A 103 -13.01 8.37 7.83
CA GLU A 103 -12.41 9.19 6.77
C GLU A 103 -11.42 10.22 7.33
N GLU A 104 -11.61 10.67 8.57
CA GLU A 104 -10.85 11.77 9.15
C GLU A 104 -9.38 11.41 9.38
N HIS A 105 -8.49 12.32 8.96
CA HIS A 105 -7.04 12.23 9.13
C HIS A 105 -6.55 13.29 10.11
N SER A 106 -5.60 12.92 10.97
CA SER A 106 -4.95 13.82 11.92
C SER A 106 -3.68 14.49 11.35
N HIS A 107 -3.48 14.42 10.05
CA HIS A 107 -2.30 14.93 9.33
C HIS A 107 -2.69 15.35 7.92
N ASP A 108 -1.84 16.16 7.30
CA ASP A 108 -2.03 16.56 5.91
C ASP A 108 -1.91 15.37 4.96
N LEU A 109 -2.74 15.38 3.93
CA LEU A 109 -2.72 14.40 2.85
C LEU A 109 -1.80 14.87 1.72
N ASP A 110 -1.13 13.91 1.09
CA ASP A 110 -0.30 14.16 -0.07
C ASP A 110 -1.14 14.48 -1.31
N THR A 111 -0.56 15.21 -2.27
CA THR A 111 -1.15 15.30 -3.60
C THR A 111 -1.22 13.90 -4.24
N PRO A 112 -2.21 13.59 -5.12
CA PRO A 112 -2.28 12.29 -5.80
C PRO A 112 -0.97 11.90 -6.50
N ARG A 113 -0.21 12.87 -7.03
CA ARG A 113 1.12 12.65 -7.64
C ARG A 113 2.16 12.15 -6.63
N ARG A 114 2.17 12.70 -5.42
CA ARG A 114 3.07 12.26 -4.33
C ARG A 114 2.59 10.96 -3.71
N ALA A 115 1.27 10.74 -3.68
CA ALA A 115 0.69 9.55 -3.11
C ALA A 115 1.24 8.26 -3.74
N TRP A 116 1.51 8.22 -5.05
CA TRP A 116 2.16 7.08 -5.72
C TRP A 116 3.49 6.63 -5.09
N LYS A 117 4.17 7.49 -4.32
CA LYS A 117 5.41 7.16 -3.61
C LYS A 117 5.16 6.38 -2.31
N HIS A 118 3.94 6.36 -1.78
CA HIS A 118 3.62 5.52 -0.63
C HIS A 118 3.78 4.04 -1.00
N ARG A 119 4.27 3.26 -0.04
CA ARG A 119 4.60 1.84 -0.23
C ARG A 119 3.43 1.01 -0.77
N SER A 120 2.20 1.31 -0.36
CA SER A 120 1.01 0.56 -0.78
C SER A 120 0.68 0.72 -2.27
N HIS A 121 1.18 1.79 -2.89
CA HIS A 121 0.98 2.10 -4.30
C HIS A 121 2.19 1.68 -5.14
N ASN A 122 3.35 1.47 -4.52
CA ASN A 122 4.55 1.00 -5.20
C ASN A 122 4.52 -0.52 -5.42
N VAL A 123 3.96 -0.92 -6.57
CA VAL A 123 3.83 -2.31 -7.02
C VAL A 123 4.92 -2.75 -8.00
N SER A 124 6.06 -2.05 -8.05
CA SER A 124 7.18 -2.42 -8.94
C SER A 124 7.64 -3.86 -8.74
N HIS A 125 7.70 -4.32 -7.49
CA HIS A 125 7.97 -5.70 -7.08
C HIS A 125 6.87 -6.71 -7.45
N LYS A 126 5.77 -6.28 -8.08
CA LYS A 126 4.71 -7.14 -8.60
C LYS A 126 4.59 -7.03 -10.12
N ASN A 127 5.36 -6.16 -10.76
CA ASN A 127 5.37 -6.04 -12.21
C ASN A 127 6.19 -7.21 -12.78
N PRO A 128 5.59 -8.14 -13.55
CA PRO A 128 6.28 -9.32 -14.06
C PRO A 128 7.50 -8.98 -14.92
N VAL A 129 7.44 -7.87 -15.68
CA VAL A 129 8.56 -7.39 -16.50
C VAL A 129 9.71 -6.94 -15.62
N ALA A 130 9.42 -6.16 -14.57
CA ALA A 130 10.45 -5.70 -13.64
C ALA A 130 11.05 -6.86 -12.84
N MET A 131 10.23 -7.85 -12.44
CA MET A 131 10.69 -9.04 -11.74
C MET A 131 11.59 -9.91 -12.62
N ASN A 132 11.18 -10.17 -13.87
CA ASN A 132 11.99 -10.94 -14.81
C ASN A 132 13.32 -10.24 -15.12
N LEU A 133 13.31 -8.91 -15.26
CA LEU A 133 14.54 -8.13 -15.44
C LEU A 133 15.46 -8.21 -14.21
N MET A 134 14.92 -8.17 -12.99
CA MET A 134 15.71 -8.37 -11.76
C MET A 134 16.31 -9.78 -11.69
N ASP A 135 15.55 -10.81 -12.09
CA ASP A 135 16.06 -12.19 -12.15
C ASP A 135 17.19 -12.33 -13.15
N GLN A 136 17.09 -11.70 -14.32
CA GLN A 136 18.18 -11.66 -15.31
C GLN A 136 19.44 -11.02 -14.72
N PHE A 137 19.31 -9.88 -14.03
CA PHE A 137 20.46 -9.25 -13.39
C PHE A 137 21.09 -10.11 -12.29
N HIS A 138 20.28 -10.80 -11.49
CA HIS A 138 20.79 -11.76 -10.50
C HIS A 138 21.48 -12.95 -11.16
N SER A 139 20.94 -13.45 -12.28
CA SER A 139 21.56 -14.56 -13.05
C SER A 139 22.92 -14.18 -13.65
N CYS A 140 23.16 -12.89 -13.89
CA CYS A 140 24.45 -12.35 -14.31
C CYS A 140 25.34 -11.93 -13.13
N GLU A 141 25.04 -12.36 -11.90
CA GLU A 141 25.75 -12.02 -10.66
C GLU A 141 25.95 -10.50 -10.45
N MET A 142 25.05 -9.70 -11.02
CA MET A 142 25.09 -8.27 -10.83
C MET A 142 24.47 -7.93 -9.48
N GLY A 143 25.30 -7.55 -8.51
CA GLY A 143 24.83 -6.96 -7.27
C GLY A 143 24.12 -5.62 -7.51
N LEU A 144 23.20 -5.26 -6.61
CA LEU A 144 22.40 -4.02 -6.65
C LEU A 144 23.22 -2.76 -6.99
N SER A 145 24.43 -2.63 -6.46
CA SER A 145 25.32 -1.49 -6.72
C SER A 145 25.73 -1.36 -8.20
N LYS A 146 25.93 -2.48 -8.91
CA LYS A 146 26.26 -2.49 -10.35
C LYS A 146 25.01 -2.22 -11.20
N ILE A 147 23.88 -2.82 -10.83
CA ILE A 147 22.59 -2.62 -11.50
C ILE A 147 22.20 -1.14 -11.46
N VAL A 148 22.23 -0.50 -10.28
CA VAL A 148 21.86 0.91 -10.13
C VAL A 148 22.80 1.82 -10.93
N LYS A 149 24.11 1.54 -10.95
CA LYS A 149 25.06 2.28 -11.80
C LYS A 149 24.74 2.14 -13.29
N ALA A 150 24.43 0.94 -13.77
CA ALA A 150 24.07 0.70 -15.15
C ALA A 150 22.79 1.43 -15.56
N ILE A 151 21.73 1.35 -14.74
CA ILE A 151 20.46 2.06 -14.98
C ILE A 151 20.67 3.58 -14.99
N ASN A 152 21.44 4.12 -14.03
CA ASN A 152 21.72 5.54 -13.99
C ASN A 152 22.52 5.99 -15.22
N ALA A 153 23.49 5.19 -15.67
CA ALA A 153 24.27 5.46 -16.88
C ALA A 153 23.43 5.42 -18.16
N THR A 154 22.42 4.54 -18.26
CA THR A 154 21.52 4.50 -19.43
C THR A 154 20.47 5.60 -19.40
N SER A 155 20.00 6.00 -18.22
CA SER A 155 19.04 7.10 -18.06
C SER A 155 19.61 8.49 -18.37
N GLY A 156 20.94 8.65 -18.36
CA GLY A 156 21.63 9.88 -18.76
C GLY A 156 21.86 10.03 -20.27
N SER A 157 21.54 9.00 -21.08
CA SER A 157 21.92 8.93 -22.51
C SER A 157 20.73 9.14 -23.47
N THR A 158 19.66 9.80 -23.02
CA THR A 158 18.63 10.31 -23.94
C THR A 158 18.90 11.76 -24.28
N SER A 159 20.03 12.00 -24.96
CA SER A 159 20.16 13.17 -25.82
C SER A 159 19.34 12.88 -27.08
N ILE A 160 18.15 13.47 -27.14
CA ILE A 160 17.44 13.69 -28.39
C ILE A 160 18.33 14.58 -29.25
N THR A 161 18.84 14.04 -30.35
CA THR A 161 19.28 14.84 -31.49
C THR A 161 18.70 14.22 -32.75
N ALA A 162 17.72 14.96 -33.29
CA ALA A 162 17.21 15.04 -34.66
C ALA A 162 16.82 13.74 -35.37
#